data_AF-A0A177GEE3-F1
#
_entry.id   AF-A0A177GEE3-F1
#
_cell.length_a   1.000
_cell.length_b   1.000
_cell.length_c   1.000
_cell.angle_alpha   90.00
_cell.angle_beta   90.00
_cell.angle_gamma   90.00
#
_symmetry.space_group_name_H-M   'P 1'
#
loop_
_entity.id
_entity.type
_entity.pdbx_description
1 polymer ?
#
loop_
_entity_poly.entity_id
_entity_poly.type
_entity_poly.pdbx_seq_one_letter_code
_entity_poly.pdbx_strand_id
1 'polypeptide(L)'
;MSAASVNWTLALPEITLGLAGLVILVFGVLQREGKGIVSCTLLTVAAFVGCGVLVALSPDGIAYAGTFVNDGFARFMKILALLGGLVALVLTLSYRTEERHAATV
;
A
#
# COMPACT_ATOMS: atom_id res chain seq x y z
N MET A 1 -19.15 5.90 -26.17
CA MET A 1 -18.14 6.30 -25.16
C MET A 1 -17.25 5.09 -24.95
N SER A 2 -16.15 5.00 -25.71
CA SER A 2 -15.31 3.80 -25.72
C SER A 2 -14.50 3.72 -24.44
N ALA A 3 -14.41 2.54 -23.85
CA ALA A 3 -13.57 2.21 -22.71
C ALA A 3 -12.06 2.26 -23.04
N ALA A 4 -11.65 3.17 -23.93
CA ALA A 4 -10.27 3.47 -24.32
C ALA A 4 -9.91 4.95 -24.06
N SER A 5 -10.88 5.80 -23.67
CA SER A 5 -10.66 7.22 -23.34
C SER A 5 -10.36 7.48 -21.86
N VAL A 6 -10.46 6.46 -21.01
CA VAL A 6 -10.07 6.53 -19.61
C VAL A 6 -8.70 5.89 -19.53
N ASN A 7 -7.64 6.66 -19.25
CA ASN A 7 -6.32 6.08 -19.09
C ASN A 7 -6.22 5.40 -17.70
N TRP A 8 -6.77 4.18 -17.55
CA TRP A 8 -6.65 3.39 -16.31
C TRP A 8 -5.20 3.06 -15.96
N THR A 9 -4.32 3.08 -16.96
CA THR A 9 -2.88 2.79 -16.81
C THR A 9 -2.18 3.75 -15.84
N LEU A 10 -2.71 4.98 -15.68
CA LEU A 10 -2.14 5.99 -14.80
C LEU A 10 -2.56 5.82 -13.33
N ALA A 11 -3.72 5.21 -13.08
CA ALA A 11 -4.23 4.91 -11.73
C ALA A 11 -3.91 3.47 -11.29
N LEU A 12 -3.22 2.70 -12.14
CA LEU A 12 -2.87 1.30 -11.88
C LEU A 12 -2.15 1.08 -10.53
N PRO A 13 -1.18 1.91 -10.12
CA PRO A 13 -0.47 1.69 -8.85
C PRO A 13 -1.36 1.81 -7.63
N GLU A 14 -2.32 2.74 -7.66
CA GLU A 14 -3.24 3.04 -6.55
C GLU A 14 -4.29 1.97 -6.40
N ILE A 15 -4.89 1.55 -7.52
CA ILE A 15 -5.88 0.47 -7.53
C ILE A 15 -5.23 -0.83 -7.04
N THR A 16 -3.99 -1.10 -7.48
CA THR A 16 -3.25 -2.29 -7.03
C THR A 16 -2.97 -2.24 -5.52
N LEU A 17 -2.58 -1.07 -4.97
CA LEU A 17 -2.35 -0.91 -3.54
C LEU A 17 -3.62 -1.10 -2.71
N GLY A 18 -4.72 -0.48 -3.15
CA GLY A 18 -6.01 -0.57 -2.47
C GLY A 18 -6.55 -2.00 -2.47
N LEU A 19 -6.45 -2.69 -3.62
CA LEU A 19 -6.86 -4.08 -3.74
C LEU A 19 -5.99 -5.00 -2.87
N ALA A 20 -4.67 -4.80 -2.88
CA ALA A 20 -3.75 -5.55 -2.01
C ALA A 20 -4.08 -5.33 -0.53
N GLY A 21 -4.35 -4.09 -0.11
CA GLY A 21 -4.76 -3.78 1.26
C GLY A 21 -6.05 -4.49 1.67
N LEU A 22 -7.04 -4.55 0.78
CA LEU A 22 -8.31 -5.24 1.03
C LEU A 22 -8.10 -6.75 1.17
N VAL A 23 -7.28 -7.35 0.30
CA VAL A 23 -6.90 -8.76 0.39
C VAL A 23 -6.20 -9.04 1.72
N ILE A 24 -5.20 -8.22 2.09
CA ILE A 24 -4.46 -8.37 3.35
C ILE A 24 -5.40 -8.24 4.56
N LEU A 25 -6.35 -7.32 4.53
CA LEU A 25 -7.35 -7.16 5.59
C LEU A 25 -8.19 -8.42 5.77
N VAL A 26 -8.68 -9.00 4.67
CA VAL A 26 -9.47 -10.24 4.69
C VAL A 26 -8.63 -11.41 5.21
N PHE A 27 -7.38 -11.54 4.76
CA PHE A 27 -6.47 -12.55 5.28
C PHE A 27 -6.15 -12.34 6.78
N GLY A 28 -6.01 -11.09 7.21
CA GLY A 28 -5.72 -10.73 8.59
C GLY A 28 -6.87 -11.03 9.55
N VAL A 29 -8.12 -10.75 9.15
CA VAL A 29 -9.29 -11.02 10.00
C VAL A 29 -9.63 -12.51 10.10
N LEU A 30 -9.30 -13.31 9.07
CA LEU A 30 -9.56 -14.74 9.05
C LEU A 30 -8.54 -15.57 9.86
N GLN A 31 -7.39 -15.00 10.23
CA GLN A 31 -6.39 -15.69 11.03
C GLN A 31 -6.72 -15.64 12.54
N ARG A 32 -6.94 -16.82 13.14
CA ARG A 32 -7.14 -16.97 14.60
C ARG A 32 -5.81 -17.14 15.36
N GLU A 33 -5.77 -16.48 16.51
CA GLU A 33 -4.84 -16.52 17.65
C GLU A 33 -3.36 -16.88 17.38
N GLY A 34 -2.53 -15.84 17.36
CA GLY A 34 -1.13 -15.90 17.81
C GLY A 34 -0.04 -16.15 16.77
N LYS A 35 -0.35 -16.74 15.60
CA LYS A 35 0.68 -17.08 14.58
C LYS A 35 0.53 -16.37 13.23
N GLY A 36 -0.64 -15.81 12.95
CA GLY A 36 -0.93 -15.19 11.65
C GLY A 36 -0.29 -13.83 11.39
N ILE A 37 -0.07 -13.07 12.46
CA ILE A 37 0.29 -11.64 12.38
C ILE A 37 1.61 -11.41 11.63
N VAL A 38 2.62 -12.26 11.85
CA VAL A 38 3.93 -12.14 11.17
C VAL A 38 3.78 -12.35 9.65
N SER A 39 2.92 -13.27 9.22
CA SER A 39 2.64 -13.48 7.78
C SER A 39 1.90 -12.31 7.16
N CYS A 40 0.94 -11.71 7.88
CA CYS A 40 0.24 -10.52 7.40
C CYS A 40 1.17 -9.31 7.27
N THR A 41 2.05 -9.09 8.23
CA THR A 41 3.03 -8.00 8.17
C THR A 41 3.97 -8.13 6.97
N LEU A 42 4.50 -9.33 6.71
CA LEU A 42 5.37 -9.57 5.56
C LEU A 42 4.64 -9.31 4.24
N LEU A 43 3.36 -9.70 4.16
CA LEU A 43 2.51 -9.48 2.99
C LEU A 43 2.23 -7.98 2.76
N THR A 44 2.02 -7.20 3.83
CA THR A 44 1.88 -5.74 3.74
C THR A 44 3.16 -5.08 3.25
N VAL A 45 4.33 -5.48 3.77
CA VAL A 45 5.61 -4.95 3.29
C VAL A 45 5.79 -5.25 1.81
N ALA A 46 5.50 -6.47 1.37
CA ALA A 46 5.56 -6.85 -0.04
C ALA A 46 4.61 -6.02 -0.92
N ALA A 47 3.40 -5.73 -0.45
CA ALA A 47 2.45 -4.86 -1.17
C ALA A 47 2.94 -3.41 -1.29
N PHE A 48 3.51 -2.84 -0.22
CA PHE A 48 4.11 -1.51 -0.24
C PHE A 48 5.28 -1.41 -1.22
N VAL A 49 6.17 -2.41 -1.23
CA VAL A 49 7.30 -2.47 -2.17
C VAL A 49 6.81 -2.62 -3.61
N GLY A 50 5.84 -3.51 -3.85
CA GLY A 50 5.25 -3.72 -5.17
C GLY A 50 4.62 -2.44 -5.74
N CYS A 51 3.88 -1.70 -4.91
CA CYS A 51 3.32 -0.41 -5.33
C CYS A 51 4.38 0.67 -5.52
N GLY A 52 5.45 0.69 -4.72
CA GLY A 52 6.58 1.60 -4.94
C GLY A 52 7.22 1.41 -6.32
N VAL A 53 7.41 0.16 -6.76
CA VAL A 53 7.94 -0.16 -8.09
C VAL A 53 6.97 0.25 -9.20
N LEU A 54 5.66 0.02 -9.02
CA LEU A 54 4.63 0.42 -9.99
C LEU A 54 4.50 1.95 -10.12
N VAL A 55 4.64 2.69 -9.03
CA VAL A 55 4.70 4.16 -9.05
C VAL A 55 5.95 4.65 -9.78
N ALA A 56 7.10 3.99 -9.60
CA ALA A 56 8.33 4.35 -10.31
C ALA A 56 8.23 4.14 -11.83
N LEU A 57 7.55 3.07 -12.28
CA LEU A 57 7.38 2.72 -13.69
C LEU A 57 6.23 3.47 -14.39
N SER A 58 5.41 4.21 -13.65
CA SER A 58 4.25 4.90 -14.23
C SER A 58 4.70 6.11 -15.07
N PRO A 59 4.25 6.25 -16.34
CA PRO A 59 4.50 7.44 -17.16
C PRO A 59 3.73 8.67 -16.67
N ASP A 60 4.24 9.85 -17.00
CA ASP A 60 3.57 11.13 -16.72
C ASP A 60 2.44 11.37 -17.75
N GLY A 61 1.30 11.91 -17.31
CA GLY A 61 0.16 12.15 -18.20
C GLY A 61 -1.11 12.62 -17.51
N ILE A 62 -2.12 12.91 -18.34
CA ILE A 62 -3.48 13.24 -17.91
C ILE A 62 -4.40 12.04 -18.16
N ALA A 63 -5.09 11.59 -17.12
CA ALA A 63 -6.04 10.48 -17.15
C ALA A 63 -7.43 10.93 -16.68
N TYR A 64 -8.41 10.04 -16.88
CA TYR A 64 -9.81 10.25 -16.46
C TYR A 64 -10.39 11.59 -16.91
N ALA A 65 -10.36 11.88 -18.22
CA ALA A 65 -10.96 13.09 -18.79
C ALA A 65 -10.53 14.41 -18.09
N GLY A 66 -9.29 14.47 -17.57
CA GLY A 66 -8.72 15.65 -16.92
C GLY A 66 -8.91 15.71 -15.40
N THR A 67 -9.58 14.74 -14.77
CA THR A 67 -9.73 14.68 -13.30
C THR A 67 -8.48 14.14 -12.62
N PHE A 68 -7.63 13.39 -13.32
CA PHE A 68 -6.43 12.80 -12.76
C PHE A 68 -5.19 13.28 -13.49
N VAL A 69 -4.37 14.08 -12.81
CA VAL A 69 -3.11 14.62 -13.33
C VAL A 69 -1.97 13.89 -12.63
N ASN A 70 -1.22 13.08 -13.37
CA ASN A 70 -0.01 12.45 -12.86
C ASN A 70 1.20 13.26 -13.36
N ASP A 71 1.63 14.22 -12.54
CA ASP A 71 2.81 15.05 -12.75
C ASP A 71 3.94 14.69 -11.76
N GLY A 72 5.09 15.36 -11.88
CA GLY A 72 6.23 15.13 -10.99
C GLY A 72 5.90 15.36 -9.50
N PHE A 73 4.98 16.28 -9.19
CA PHE A 73 4.51 16.53 -7.84
C PHE A 73 3.65 15.38 -7.29
N ALA A 74 2.69 14.89 -8.08
CA ALA A 74 1.86 13.74 -7.73
C ALA A 74 2.73 12.49 -7.48
N ARG A 75 3.76 12.27 -8.31
CA ARG A 75 4.73 11.18 -8.09
C ARG A 75 5.47 11.34 -6.77
N PHE A 76 5.94 12.54 -6.44
CA PHE A 76 6.60 12.82 -5.16
C PHE A 76 5.66 12.55 -3.98
N MET A 77 4.42 13.03 -4.04
CA MET A 77 3.42 12.81 -2.99
C MET A 77 3.10 11.32 -2.78
N LYS A 78 3.02 10.54 -3.87
CA LYS A 78 2.81 9.08 -3.79
C LYS A 78 3.96 8.38 -3.07
N ILE A 79 5.20 8.74 -3.39
CA ILE A 79 6.39 8.19 -2.72
C ILE A 79 6.39 8.59 -1.24
N LEU A 80 6.06 9.85 -0.93
CA LEU A 80 5.99 10.35 0.44
C LEU A 80 4.92 9.61 1.26
N ALA A 81 3.75 9.36 0.67
CA ALA A 81 2.68 8.58 1.30
C ALA A 81 3.09 7.12 1.55
N LEU A 82 3.77 6.48 0.58
CA LEU A 82 4.30 5.12 0.75
C LEU A 82 5.35 5.05 1.86
N LEU A 83 6.26 6.02 1.94
CA LEU A 83 7.24 6.12 3.03
C LEU A 83 6.57 6.32 4.39
N GLY A 84 5.59 7.24 4.48
CA GLY A 84 4.83 7.47 5.70
C GLY A 84 4.10 6.22 6.18
N GLY A 85 3.47 5.47 5.27
CA GLY A 85 2.82 4.20 5.58
C GLY A 85 3.81 3.13 6.05
N LEU A 86 5.00 3.06 5.45
CA LEU A 86 6.04 2.11 5.84
C LEU A 86 6.58 2.42 7.25
N VAL A 87 6.81 3.69 7.57
CA VAL A 87 7.24 4.12 8.92
C VAL A 87 6.15 3.79 9.96
N ALA A 88 4.88 4.09 9.66
CA ALA A 88 3.77 3.78 10.56
C ALA A 88 3.63 2.26 10.80
N LEU A 89 3.87 1.44 9.78
CA LEU A 89 3.89 -0.01 9.89
C LEU A 89 5.01 -0.47 10.83
N VAL A 90 6.24 0.01 10.63
CA VAL A 90 7.40 -0.35 11.49
C VAL A 90 7.15 0.04 12.94
N LEU A 91 6.61 1.24 13.19
CA LEU A 91 6.28 1.70 14.53
C LEU A 91 5.27 0.76 15.21
N THR A 92 4.25 0.32 14.47
CA THR A 92 3.24 -0.62 14.97
C THR A 92 3.85 -1.98 15.35
N LEU A 93 4.87 -2.45 14.62
CA LEU A 93 5.57 -3.70 14.95
C LEU A 93 6.43 -3.56 16.21
N SER A 94 7.12 -2.43 16.35
CA SER A 94 7.93 -2.15 17.53
C SER A 94 7.07 -2.09 18.80
N TYR A 95 5.95 -1.36 18.75
CA TYR A 95 5.04 -1.22 19.88
C TYR A 95 4.49 -2.58 20.35
N ARG A 96 4.15 -3.47 19.41
CA ARG A 96 3.63 -4.81 19.76
C ARG A 96 4.65 -5.75 20.38
N THR A 97 5.94 -5.57 20.08
CA THR A 97 6.99 -6.40 20.66
C THR A 97 7.19 -6.06 22.14
N GLU A 98 7.08 -4.77 22.49
CA GLU A 98 7.21 -4.25 23.86
C GLU A 98 6.10 -4.77 24.79
N GLU A 99 4.83 -4.74 24.35
CA GLU A 99 3.70 -5.22 25.16
C GLU A 99 3.78 -6.72 25.48
N ARG A 100 4.40 -7.51 24.60
CA ARG A 100 4.58 -8.96 24.82
C ARG A 100 5.64 -9.27 25.88
N HIS A 101 6.56 -8.34 26.13
CA HIS A 101 7.61 -8.49 27.14
C HIS A 101 7.15 -8.02 28.52
N ALA A 102 6.25 -7.01 28.60
CA ALA A 102 5.68 -6.53 29.85
C ALA A 102 4.72 -7.54 30.52
N ALA A 103 4.08 -8.43 29.76
CA ALA A 103 3.15 -9.44 30.29
C ALA A 103 3.83 -10.74 30.80
N THR A 104 5.16 -10.83 30.74
CA THR A 104 5.94 -12.02 31.11
C THR A 104 6.86 -11.82 32.31
N VAL A 105 6.79 -10.68 33.01
CA VAL A 105 7.60 -10.37 34.20
C VAL A 105 6.71 -10.21 35.43
#